data_AF-N6Z5G4-F1
#
_entry.id   AF-N6Z5G4-F1
#
_cell.length_a   1.000
_cell.length_b   1.000
_cell.length_c   1.000
_cell.angle_alpha   90.00
_cell.angle_beta   90.00
_cell.angle_gamma   90.00
#
_symmetry.space_group_name_H-M   'P 1'
#
loop_
_entity.id
_entity.type
_entity.pdbx_description
1 polymer ?
#
loop_
_entity_poly.entity_id
_entity_poly.type
_entity_poly.pdbx_seq_one_letter_code
_entity_poly.pdbx_strand_id
1 'polypeptide(L)'
;MALVAETDSPRISRRLVIDGQLVKFRSRRRKHREVEAHRSLAIPASGVARFVQDLARRLEVAYVPSSMDQWAETVTNLAGDEVRSDTTQDLLVALKRAGKLSKEEVAALTVNHLRERKQNVRPV
;
A
#
# COMPACT_ATOMS: atom_id res chain seq x y z
N MET A 1 35.61 -8.76 16.18
CA MET A 1 34.96 -7.46 15.89
C MET A 1 33.68 -7.71 15.11
N ALA A 2 32.62 -6.93 15.35
CA ALA A 2 31.36 -7.06 14.63
C ALA A 2 31.15 -5.81 13.78
N LEU A 3 30.88 -5.99 12.49
CA LEU A 3 30.56 -4.90 11.58
C LEU A 3 29.09 -4.51 11.76
N VAL A 4 28.81 -3.23 11.99
CA VAL A 4 27.44 -2.73 12.11
C VAL A 4 27.07 -1.97 10.85
N ALA A 5 26.04 -2.41 10.16
CA ALA A 5 25.48 -1.72 9.00
C ALA A 5 24.21 -0.97 9.41
N GLU A 6 24.20 0.36 9.25
CA GLU A 6 22.97 1.15 9.39
C GLU A 6 22.14 1.02 8.12
N THR A 7 20.87 0.66 8.28
CA THR A 7 19.94 0.51 7.14
C THR A 7 18.65 1.29 7.41
N ASP A 8 18.15 1.99 6.39
CA ASP A 8 16.90 2.74 6.49
C ASP A 8 15.64 1.85 6.43
N SER A 9 15.78 0.58 6.03
CA SER A 9 14.68 -0.38 5.86
C SER A 9 15.21 -1.82 5.96
N PRO A 10 15.07 -2.50 7.11
CA PRO A 10 15.48 -3.89 7.23
C PRO A 10 14.44 -4.77 6.52
N ARG A 11 14.64 -5.06 5.23
CA ARG A 11 13.83 -6.06 4.52
C ARG A 11 14.46 -7.46 4.51
N ILE A 12 15.56 -7.62 5.23
CA ILE A 12 16.40 -8.81 5.14
C ILE A 12 16.73 -9.31 6.54
N SER A 13 16.03 -10.36 6.97
CA SER A 13 16.38 -11.16 8.15
C SER A 13 17.36 -12.28 7.78
N ARG A 14 18.35 -11.98 6.93
CA ARG A 14 19.34 -12.97 6.47
C ARG A 14 20.67 -12.76 7.19
N ARG A 15 21.30 -13.84 7.65
CA ARG A 15 22.63 -13.83 8.26
C ARG A 15 23.66 -13.46 7.17
N LEU A 16 24.28 -12.29 7.27
CA LEU A 16 25.34 -11.84 6.35
C LEU A 16 26.69 -11.94 7.05
N VAL A 17 27.65 -12.59 6.40
CA VAL A 17 29.03 -12.72 6.85
C VAL A 17 29.95 -12.16 5.76
N ILE A 18 30.82 -11.21 6.13
CA ILE A 18 31.83 -10.63 5.24
C ILE A 18 33.19 -10.84 5.91
N ASP A 19 34.14 -11.46 5.21
CA ASP A 19 35.48 -11.77 5.73
C ASP A 19 35.48 -12.45 7.12
N GLY A 20 34.53 -13.38 7.32
CA GLY A 20 34.35 -14.10 8.59
C GLY A 20 33.71 -13.27 9.72
N GLN A 21 33.39 -11.99 9.48
CA GLN A 21 32.72 -11.12 10.44
C GLN A 21 31.20 -11.12 10.23
N LEU A 22 30.45 -11.35 11.30
CA LEU A 22 28.99 -11.25 11.29
C LEU A 22 28.57 -9.78 11.19
N VAL A 23 27.76 -9.46 10.17
CA VAL A 23 27.18 -8.13 10.01
C VAL A 23 25.91 -8.03 10.87
N LYS A 24 25.90 -7.08 11.80
CA LYS A 24 24.71 -6.71 12.57
C LYS A 24 24.02 -5.54 11.87
N PHE A 25 22.79 -5.75 11.44
CA PHE A 25 21.98 -4.68 10.88
C PHE A 25 21.33 -3.88 12.01
N ARG A 26 21.58 -2.57 12.04
CA ARG A 26 20.85 -1.63 12.88
C ARG A 26 19.88 -0.88 11.97
N SER A 27 18.58 -1.08 12.20
CA SER A 27 17.57 -0.26 11.55
C SER A 27 17.32 0.99 12.39
N ARG A 28 17.29 2.17 11.75
CA ARG A 28 16.62 3.30 12.37
C ARG A 28 15.14 2.95 12.39
N ARG A 29 14.52 2.94 13.57
CA ARG A 29 13.05 3.01 13.68
C ARG A 29 12.67 4.16 12.76
N ARG A 30 12.01 3.89 11.63
CA ARG A 30 11.31 4.96 10.95
C ARG A 30 10.38 5.52 12.02
N LYS A 31 10.61 6.76 12.45
CA LYS A 31 9.50 7.61 12.88
C LYS A 31 8.56 7.50 11.70
N HIS A 32 7.62 6.57 11.79
CA HIS A 32 6.44 6.55 10.96
C HIS A 32 5.98 7.98 11.11
N ARG A 33 6.24 8.81 10.09
CA ARG A 33 5.93 10.24 10.10
C ARG A 33 4.52 10.24 10.63
N GLU A 34 4.40 10.68 11.88
CA GLU A 34 3.17 10.63 12.66
C GLU A 34 2.18 11.20 11.68
N VAL A 35 1.30 10.33 11.17
CA VAL A 35 0.41 10.69 10.08
C VAL A 35 -0.27 11.91 10.66
N GLU A 36 0.05 13.09 10.12
CA GLU A 36 -0.40 14.39 10.64
C GLU A 36 -1.82 14.19 11.07
N ALA A 37 -2.23 14.62 12.27
CA ALA A 37 -3.53 14.32 12.86
C ALA A 37 -4.69 14.59 11.87
N HIS A 38 -4.94 13.65 10.96
CA HIS A 38 -5.95 13.72 9.94
C HIS A 38 -7.19 13.32 10.72
N ARG A 39 -8.11 14.28 10.85
CA ARG A 39 -9.44 14.05 11.41
C ARG A 39 -9.96 12.74 10.80
N SER A 40 -10.18 11.74 11.65
CA SER A 40 -10.55 10.39 11.20
C SER A 40 -11.67 10.47 10.16
N LEU A 41 -11.41 9.98 8.96
CA LEU A 41 -12.39 10.04 7.88
C LEU A 41 -13.61 9.21 8.28
N ALA A 42 -14.80 9.74 8.02
CA ALA A 42 -16.04 8.96 8.14
C ALA A 42 -16.07 7.95 6.99
N ILE A 43 -15.67 6.71 7.28
CA ILE A 43 -15.56 5.65 6.27
C ILE A 43 -16.97 5.15 5.93
N PRO A 44 -17.43 5.30 4.67
CA PRO A 44 -18.75 4.82 4.28
C PRO A 44 -18.79 3.29 4.21
N ALA A 45 -19.94 2.72 4.56
CA ALA A 45 -20.21 1.29 4.43
C ALA A 45 -20.74 0.89 3.02
N SER A 46 -21.30 1.86 2.28
CA SER A 46 -21.82 1.71 0.92
C SER A 46 -21.46 2.93 0.05
N GLY A 47 -21.40 2.77 -1.27
CA GLY A 47 -20.99 3.83 -2.20
C GLY A 47 -19.49 4.18 -2.12
N VAL A 48 -18.66 3.24 -1.68
CA VAL A 48 -17.22 3.45 -1.44
C VAL A 48 -16.50 3.91 -2.70
N ALA A 49 -16.81 3.33 -3.87
CA ALA A 49 -16.19 3.75 -5.13
C ALA A 49 -16.38 5.24 -5.42
N ARG A 50 -17.60 5.76 -5.23
CA ARG A 50 -17.91 7.19 -5.41
C ARG A 50 -17.21 8.04 -4.36
N PHE A 51 -17.22 7.60 -3.10
CA PHE A 51 -16.53 8.31 -2.02
C PHE A 51 -15.03 8.45 -2.29
N VAL A 52 -14.36 7.36 -2.71
CA VAL A 52 -12.93 7.36 -3.02
C VAL A 52 -12.63 8.27 -4.21
N GLN A 53 -13.46 8.26 -5.25
CA GLN A 53 -13.33 9.17 -6.39
C GLN A 53 -13.49 10.64 -5.98
N ASP A 54 -14.50 10.95 -5.16
CA ASP A 54 -14.72 12.30 -4.64
C ASP A 54 -13.57 12.77 -3.76
N LEU A 55 -13.05 11.88 -2.91
CA LEU A 55 -11.91 12.15 -2.05
C LEU A 55 -10.64 12.42 -2.88
N ALA A 56 -10.36 11.58 -3.87
CA ALA A 56 -9.23 11.76 -4.78
C ALA A 56 -9.30 13.09 -5.52
N ARG A 57 -10.47 13.46 -6.05
CA ARG A 57 -10.71 14.76 -6.70
C ARG A 57 -10.47 15.94 -5.76
N ARG A 58 -11.06 15.89 -4.54
CA ARG A 58 -10.92 16.97 -3.55
C ARG A 58 -9.48 17.18 -3.07
N LEU A 59 -8.68 16.11 -3.05
CA LEU A 59 -7.28 16.14 -2.62
C LEU A 59 -6.30 16.24 -3.80
N GLU A 60 -6.81 16.38 -5.03
CA GLU A 60 -6.03 16.47 -6.26
C GLU A 60 -5.03 15.31 -6.44
N VAL A 61 -5.45 14.11 -6.04
CA VAL A 61 -4.64 12.89 -6.17
C VAL A 61 -5.15 12.06 -7.34
N ALA A 62 -4.25 11.71 -8.24
CA ALA A 62 -4.48 10.76 -9.32
C ALA A 62 -3.55 9.55 -9.18
N TYR A 63 -3.99 8.39 -9.67
CA TYR A 63 -3.11 7.23 -9.78
C TYR A 63 -2.16 7.40 -10.96
N VAL A 64 -0.87 7.20 -10.69
CA VAL A 64 0.19 7.14 -11.69
C VAL A 64 0.94 5.82 -11.49
N PRO A 65 0.97 4.91 -12.49
CA PRO A 65 1.70 3.65 -12.39
C PRO A 65 3.18 3.91 -12.10
N SER A 66 3.70 3.30 -11.03
CA SER A 66 5.12 3.34 -10.72
C SER A 66 5.86 2.17 -11.39
N SER A 67 7.19 2.25 -11.48
CA SER A 67 8.01 1.13 -11.96
C SER A 67 7.82 -0.14 -11.12
N MET A 68 7.50 0.00 -9.82
CA MET A 68 7.20 -1.14 -8.96
C MET A 68 5.85 -1.77 -9.28
N ASP A 69 4.85 -0.97 -9.68
CA ASP A 69 3.55 -1.47 -10.11
C ASP A 69 3.67 -2.24 -11.42
N GLN A 70 4.39 -1.67 -12.39
CA GLN A 70 4.64 -2.31 -13.69
C GLN A 70 5.45 -3.60 -13.53
N TRP A 71 6.43 -3.60 -12.63
CA TRP A 71 7.17 -4.81 -12.30
C TRP A 71 6.26 -5.89 -11.70
N ALA A 72 5.40 -5.52 -10.75
CA ALA A 72 4.47 -6.45 -10.13
C ALA A 72 3.49 -7.04 -11.16
N GLU A 73 2.90 -6.18 -12.00
CA GLU A 73 2.02 -6.58 -13.10
C GLU A 73 2.72 -7.56 -14.06
N THR A 74 3.95 -7.25 -14.47
CA THR A 74 4.73 -8.11 -15.36
C THR A 74 5.00 -9.48 -14.74
N VAL A 75 5.38 -9.52 -13.47
CA VAL A 75 5.66 -10.78 -12.76
C VAL A 75 4.38 -11.61 -12.57
N THR A 76 3.26 -10.96 -12.23
CA THR A 76 1.97 -11.66 -12.08
C THR A 76 1.48 -12.21 -13.42
N ASN A 77 1.61 -11.45 -14.50
CA ASN A 77 1.30 -11.93 -15.84
C ASN A 77 2.19 -13.13 -16.26
N LEU A 78 3.49 -13.07 -15.95
CA LEU A 78 4.40 -14.18 -16.23
C LEU A 78 4.05 -15.47 -15.45
N ALA A 79 3.47 -15.33 -14.26
CA ALA A 79 2.96 -16.45 -13.48
C ALA A 79 1.66 -17.05 -14.06
N GLY A 80 1.11 -16.46 -15.13
CA GLY A 80 -0.16 -16.84 -15.74
C GLY A 80 -1.38 -16.25 -15.04
N ASP A 81 -1.18 -15.35 -14.09
CA ASP A 81 -2.25 -14.66 -13.38
C ASP A 81 -2.60 -13.34 -14.09
N GLU A 82 -3.87 -13.16 -14.45
CA GLU A 82 -4.36 -11.89 -15.01
C GLU A 82 -4.75 -10.93 -13.88
N VAL A 83 -4.11 -9.76 -13.83
CA VAL A 83 -4.46 -8.69 -12.88
C VAL A 83 -5.34 -7.66 -13.58
N ARG A 84 -6.61 -7.58 -13.20
CA ARG A 84 -7.48 -6.48 -13.63
C ARG A 84 -7.42 -5.37 -12.58
N SER A 85 -6.73 -4.27 -12.89
CA SER A 85 -6.65 -3.15 -11.95
C SER A 85 -8.03 -2.54 -11.76
N ASP A 86 -8.39 -2.37 -10.49
CA ASP A 86 -9.62 -1.72 -10.11
C ASP A 86 -9.32 -0.24 -9.85
N THR A 87 -9.89 0.65 -10.65
CA THR A 87 -9.68 2.10 -10.53
C THR A 87 -9.90 2.61 -9.10
N THR A 88 -10.81 2.01 -8.32
CA THR A 88 -11.01 2.38 -6.92
C THR A 88 -9.82 1.97 -6.04
N GLN A 89 -9.27 0.78 -6.25
CA GLN A 89 -8.09 0.29 -5.54
C GLN A 89 -6.84 1.09 -5.94
N ASP A 90 -6.70 1.42 -7.23
CA ASP A 90 -5.62 2.27 -7.73
C ASP A 90 -5.62 3.66 -7.06
N LEU A 91 -6.81 4.27 -6.90
CA LEU A 91 -6.95 5.52 -6.16
C LEU A 91 -6.62 5.39 -4.67
N LEU A 92 -7.01 4.29 -4.02
CA LEU A 92 -6.63 4.03 -2.62
C LEU A 92 -5.11 3.91 -2.46
N VAL A 93 -4.43 3.25 -3.40
CA VAL A 93 -2.96 3.16 -3.44
C VAL A 93 -2.35 4.55 -3.61
N ALA A 94 -2.86 5.36 -4.54
CA ALA A 94 -2.38 6.72 -4.79
C ALA A 94 -2.55 7.62 -3.56
N LEU A 95 -3.74 7.62 -2.95
CA LEU A 95 -4.05 8.38 -1.73
C LEU A 95 -3.15 7.95 -0.56
N LYS A 96 -2.85 6.65 -0.46
CA LYS A 96 -1.93 6.14 0.56
C LYS A 96 -0.50 6.62 0.34
N ARG A 97 -0.02 6.57 -0.92
CA ARG A 97 1.32 7.03 -1.30
C ARG A 97 1.49 8.54 -1.08
N ALA A 98 0.44 9.31 -1.35
CA ALA A 98 0.40 10.75 -1.07
C ALA A 98 0.33 11.09 0.43
N GLY A 99 0.21 10.08 1.32
CA GLY A 99 0.13 10.28 2.77
C GLY A 99 -1.22 10.79 3.26
N LYS A 100 -2.25 10.80 2.40
CA LYS A 100 -3.59 11.33 2.71
C LYS A 100 -4.48 10.35 3.47
N LEU A 101 -4.12 9.07 3.46
CA LEU A 101 -4.83 8.01 4.18
C LEU A 101 -3.87 7.24 5.11
N SER A 102 -4.38 6.88 6.28
CA SER A 102 -3.76 5.92 7.20
C SER A 102 -3.85 4.48 6.64
N LYS A 103 -3.16 3.52 7.28
CA LYS A 103 -3.21 2.12 6.81
C LYS A 103 -4.57 1.51 7.11
N GLU A 104 -5.13 1.90 8.25
CA GLU A 104 -6.40 1.51 8.82
C GLU A 104 -7.56 2.00 7.94
N GLU A 105 -7.50 3.26 7.49
CA GLU A 105 -8.50 3.83 6.58
C GLU A 105 -8.51 3.14 5.21
N VAL A 106 -7.33 2.88 4.63
CA VAL A 106 -7.22 2.13 3.37
C VAL A 106 -7.77 0.71 3.52
N ALA A 107 -7.44 0.03 4.61
CA ALA A 107 -7.94 -1.32 4.87
C ALA A 107 -9.47 -1.34 4.98
N ALA A 108 -10.05 -0.42 5.75
CA ALA A 108 -11.49 -0.35 5.93
C ALA A 108 -12.23 0.00 4.62
N LEU A 109 -11.73 0.98 3.84
CA LEU A 109 -12.27 1.29 2.51
C LEU A 109 -12.17 0.11 1.55
N THR A 110 -11.04 -0.61 1.55
CA THR A 110 -10.83 -1.79 0.71
C THR A 110 -11.84 -2.89 1.06
N VAL A 111 -12.02 -3.18 2.35
CA VAL A 111 -12.99 -4.18 2.82
C VAL A 111 -14.42 -3.82 2.43
N ASN A 112 -14.81 -2.55 2.64
CA ASN A 112 -16.18 -2.11 2.30
C ASN A 112 -16.42 -2.16 0.78
N HIS A 113 -15.44 -1.73 -0.02
CA HIS A 113 -15.51 -1.84 -1.48
C HIS A 113 -15.63 -3.29 -1.97
N LEU A 114 -14.84 -4.22 -1.39
CA LEU A 114 -14.94 -5.64 -1.72
C LEU A 114 -16.31 -6.24 -1.33
N ARG A 115 -16.88 -5.79 -0.19
CA ARG A 115 -18.24 -6.18 0.21
C ARG A 115 -19.27 -5.69 -0.80
N GLU A 116 -19.20 -4.43 -1.22
CA GLU A 116 -20.09 -3.87 -2.25
C GLU A 116 -20.02 -4.62 -3.57
N ARG A 117 -18.81 -4.99 -4.01
CA ARG A 117 -18.64 -5.75 -5.25
C ARG A 117 -19.30 -7.11 -5.14
N LYS A 118 -19.06 -7.84 -4.05
CA LYS A 118 -19.66 -9.17 -3.83
C LYS A 118 -21.18 -9.12 -3.76
N GLN A 119 -21.76 -8.07 -3.18
CA GLN A 119 -23.21 -7.88 -3.09
C GLN A 119 -23.87 -7.52 -4.42
N ASN A 120 -23.11 -6.92 -5.36
CA ASN A 120 -23.60 -6.57 -6.69
C ASN A 120 -23.44 -7.69 -7.74
N VAL A 121 -22.79 -8.81 -7.41
CA VAL A 121 -22.79 -9.99 -8.27
C VAL A 121 -24.12 -10.72 -8.05
N ARG A 122 -25.02 -10.66 -9.04
CA ARG A 122 -26.25 -11.47 -9.03
C ARG A 122 -25.88 -12.96 -8.95
N PRO A 123 -26.59 -13.79 -8.17
CA PRO A 123 -26.41 -15.23 -8.26
C PRO A 123 -26.76 -15.69 -9.67
N VAL A 124 -25.90 -16.51 -10.27
CA VAL A 124 -26.17 -17.24 -11.51
C VAL A 124 -26.93 -18.50 -11.18
#